data_AF-A0A1M7LV64-F1
#
_entry.id   AF-A0A1M7LV64-F1
#
_cell.length_a   1.000
_cell.length_b   1.000
_cell.length_c   1.000
_cell.angle_alpha   90.00
_cell.angle_beta   90.00
_cell.angle_gamma   90.00
#
_symmetry.space_group_name_H-M   'P 1'
#
loop_
_entity.id
_entity.type
_entity.pdbx_description
1 polymer ?
#
loop_
_entity_poly.entity_id
_entity_poly.type
_entity_poly.pdbx_seq_one_letter_code
_entity_poly.pdbx_strand_id
1 'polypeptide(L)'
;MAAEDKRFVDYFPSYEIINSPVFNGMFFEPNRRSVNPRGVSYVMEHFFKSLEITKQDAFLEKSGAVQDAFCDEQLLEAFSDER
;
A
#
# COMPACT_ATOMS: atom_id res chain seq x y z
N MET A 1 7.51 -10.13 12.34
CA MET A 1 6.15 -10.65 12.52
C MET A 1 5.55 -10.83 11.14
N ALA A 2 5.71 -12.02 10.54
CA ALA A 2 5.19 -12.31 9.21
C ALA A 2 3.69 -12.65 9.30
N ALA A 3 2.90 -12.29 8.29
CA ALA A 3 1.46 -12.58 8.26
C ALA A 3 1.14 -14.09 8.36
N GLU A 4 2.11 -14.94 8.01
CA GLU A 4 2.00 -16.41 7.96
C GLU A 4 1.59 -17.07 9.29
N ASP A 5 1.82 -16.42 10.44
CA ASP A 5 1.44 -16.95 11.75
C ASP A 5 -0.04 -16.71 12.13
N LYS A 6 -0.79 -15.90 11.35
CA LYS A 6 -2.17 -15.53 11.68
C LYS A 6 -3.16 -16.07 10.64
N ARG A 7 -4.05 -16.97 11.07
CA ARG A 7 -5.07 -17.63 10.23
C ARG A 7 -6.12 -16.71 9.58
N PHE A 8 -6.17 -15.44 9.99
CA PHE A 8 -7.17 -14.47 9.53
C PHE A 8 -6.53 -13.25 8.85
N VAL A 9 -5.23 -13.33 8.56
CA VAL A 9 -4.49 -12.25 7.91
C VAL A 9 -3.84 -12.80 6.66
N ASP A 10 -4.31 -12.36 5.51
CA ASP A 10 -3.75 -12.71 4.21
C ASP A 10 -2.74 -11.65 3.76
N TYR A 11 -1.55 -12.10 3.37
CA TYR A 11 -0.58 -11.22 2.74
C TYR A 11 -0.88 -11.05 1.25
N PHE A 12 -0.95 -9.80 0.79
CA PHE A 12 -1.03 -9.49 -0.62
C PHE A 12 0.31 -8.90 -1.11
N PRO A 13 0.95 -9.49 -2.14
CA PRO A 13 2.34 -9.18 -2.52
C PRO A 13 2.47 -7.90 -3.37
N SER A 14 1.91 -6.79 -2.90
CA SER A 14 1.95 -5.51 -3.62
C SER A 14 3.37 -4.98 -3.80
N TYR A 15 4.23 -5.16 -2.79
CA TYR A 15 5.62 -4.72 -2.81
C TYR A 15 6.43 -5.48 -3.86
N GLU A 16 6.28 -6.80 -3.91
CA GLU A 16 6.96 -7.69 -4.86
C GLU A 16 6.48 -7.42 -6.28
N ILE A 17 5.18 -7.15 -6.47
CA ILE A 17 4.63 -6.78 -7.78
C ILE A 17 5.30 -5.49 -8.29
N ILE A 18 5.39 -4.45 -7.47
CA ILE A 18 5.98 -3.16 -7.88
C ILE A 18 7.50 -3.27 -8.09
N ASN A 19 8.20 -3.99 -7.22
CA ASN A 19 9.67 -4.10 -7.24
C ASN A 19 10.19 -5.22 -8.13
N SER A 20 9.33 -5.97 -8.82
CA SER A 20 9.78 -7.10 -9.63
C SER A 20 10.75 -6.65 -10.73
N PRO A 21 11.91 -7.31 -10.88
CA PRO A 21 12.91 -6.94 -11.88
C PRO A 21 12.39 -7.03 -13.32
N VAL A 22 11.36 -7.85 -13.56
CA VAL A 22 10.73 -8.00 -14.88
C VAL A 22 10.11 -6.70 -15.40
N PHE A 23 9.71 -5.81 -14.49
CA PHE A 23 9.09 -4.53 -14.83
C PHE A 23 10.11 -3.40 -15.00
N ASN A 24 11.40 -3.66 -14.72
CA ASN A 24 12.50 -2.70 -14.87
C ASN A 24 12.20 -1.30 -14.30
N GLY A 25 11.53 -1.26 -13.14
CA GLY A 25 11.17 -0.01 -12.47
C GLY A 25 10.10 0.84 -13.17
N MET A 26 9.36 0.32 -14.16
CA MET A 26 8.36 1.09 -14.92
C MET A 26 7.22 1.67 -14.08
N PHE A 27 7.03 1.16 -12.86
CA PHE A 27 6.00 1.63 -11.92
C PHE A 27 6.48 2.73 -11.00
N PHE A 28 7.73 3.19 -11.11
CA PHE A 28 8.23 4.31 -10.34
C PHE A 28 8.20 5.62 -11.14
N GLU A 29 8.15 6.74 -10.43
CA GLU A 29 8.43 8.07 -10.97
C GLU A 29 9.92 8.19 -11.40
N PRO A 30 10.30 9.18 -12.23
CA PRO A 30 11.67 9.32 -12.72
C PRO A 30 12.75 9.37 -11.63
N ASN A 31 12.43 9.92 -10.46
CA ASN A 31 13.34 10.00 -9.30
C ASN A 31 13.38 8.72 -8.45
N ARG A 32 12.54 7.72 -8.78
CA ARG A 32 12.39 6.43 -8.08
C ARG A 32 12.00 6.51 -6.60
N ARG A 33 11.47 7.65 -6.15
CA ARG A 33 11.05 7.85 -4.76
C ARG A 33 9.60 7.49 -4.51
N SER A 34 8.80 7.43 -5.57
CA SER A 34 7.36 7.19 -5.47
C SER A 34 6.91 6.25 -6.58
N VAL A 35 5.89 5.46 -6.28
CA VAL A 35 5.18 4.64 -7.27
C VAL A 35 4.25 5.56 -8.06
N ASN A 36 4.30 5.48 -9.38
CA ASN A 36 3.43 6.27 -10.25
C ASN A 36 1.97 5.78 -10.19
N PRO A 37 0.99 6.61 -10.60
CA PRO A 37 -0.43 6.25 -10.53
C PRO A 37 -0.79 4.95 -11.28
N ARG A 38 -0.06 4.64 -12.35
CA ARG A 38 -0.26 3.40 -13.12
C ARG A 38 0.11 2.16 -12.30
N GLY A 39 1.23 2.20 -11.57
CA GLY A 39 1.64 1.11 -10.68
C GLY A 39 0.63 0.86 -9.56
N VAL A 40 0.15 1.94 -8.91
CA VAL A 40 -0.90 1.83 -7.90
C VAL A 40 -2.16 1.22 -8.47
N SER A 41 -2.62 1.69 -9.64
CA SER A 41 -3.81 1.13 -10.29
C SER A 41 -3.64 -0.35 -10.64
N TYR A 42 -2.46 -0.75 -11.12
CA TYR A 42 -2.17 -2.14 -11.48
C TYR A 42 -2.27 -3.06 -10.26
N VAL A 43 -1.63 -2.69 -9.15
CA VAL A 43 -1.68 -3.45 -7.89
C VAL A 43 -3.10 -3.54 -7.34
N MET A 44 -3.83 -2.41 -7.29
CA MET A 44 -5.19 -2.39 -6.74
C MET A 44 -6.16 -3.22 -7.60
N GLU A 45 -5.99 -3.24 -8.92
CA GLU A 45 -6.79 -4.10 -9.79
C GLU A 45 -6.60 -5.59 -9.46
N HIS A 46 -5.37 -6.03 -9.22
CA HIS A 46 -5.09 -7.41 -8.82
C HIS A 46 -5.63 -7.71 -7.43
N PHE A 47 -5.46 -6.78 -6.48
CA PHE A 47 -5.97 -6.93 -5.12
C PHE A 47 -7.48 -7.19 -5.09
N PHE A 48 -8.26 -6.33 -5.75
CA PHE A 48 -9.72 -6.49 -5.78
C PHE A 48 -10.15 -7.75 -6.52
N LYS A 49 -9.46 -8.13 -7.62
CA LYS A 49 -9.70 -9.40 -8.32
C LYS A 49 -9.45 -10.61 -7.42
N SER A 50 -8.39 -10.58 -6.59
CA SER A 50 -8.05 -11.68 -5.68
C SER A 50 -9.05 -11.86 -4.55
N LEU A 51 -9.80 -10.82 -4.19
CA LEU A 51 -10.80 -10.87 -3.13
C LEU A 51 -12.23 -11.03 -3.65
N GLU A 52 -12.42 -11.16 -4.97
CA GLU A 52 -13.74 -11.14 -5.63
C GLU A 52 -14.56 -9.87 -5.30
N ILE A 53 -13.90 -8.79 -4.86
CA ILE A 53 -14.52 -7.51 -4.52
C ILE A 53 -14.68 -6.70 -5.81
N THR A 54 -15.89 -6.22 -6.09
CA THR A 54 -16.08 -5.35 -7.25
C THR A 54 -15.64 -3.93 -6.91
N LYS A 55 -15.13 -3.17 -7.90
CA LYS A 55 -14.74 -1.76 -7.71
C LYS A 55 -15.88 -0.90 -7.13
N GLN A 56 -17.14 -1.31 -7.31
CA GLN A 56 -18.30 -0.60 -6.78
C GLN A 56 -18.37 -0.70 -5.24
N ASP A 57 -17.98 -1.85 -4.68
CA ASP A 57 -17.97 -2.09 -3.24
C ASP A 57 -16.85 -1.30 -2.53
N ALA A 58 -15.71 -1.10 -3.20
CA ALA A 58 -14.54 -0.43 -2.63
C ALA A 58 -14.64 1.12 -2.59
N PHE A 59 -15.53 1.72 -3.37
CA PHE A 59 -15.67 3.19 -3.49
C PHE A 59 -16.73 3.79 -2.56
N LEU A 60 -17.50 2.97 -1.83
CA LEU A 60 -18.48 3.48 -0.85
C LEU A 60 -17.82 4.15 0.37
N GLU A 61 -16.54 3.87 0.63
CA GLU A 61 -15.80 4.31 1.84
C GLU A 61 -14.73 5.37 1.52
N LYS A 62 -15.06 6.44 0.77
CA LYS A 62 -14.09 7.56 0.61
C LYS A 62 -14.69 8.95 0.63
N SER A 63 -14.88 9.45 1.85
CA SER A 63 -14.78 10.88 2.21
C SER A 63 -13.79 11.06 3.38
N GLY A 64 -12.61 10.43 3.28
CA GLY A 64 -11.50 10.67 4.21
C GLY A 64 -10.58 11.75 3.65
N ALA A 65 -10.49 12.88 4.35
CA ALA A 65 -9.62 14.01 4.02
C ALA A 65 -8.16 13.57 3.75
N VAL A 66 -7.50 14.25 2.81
CA VAL A 66 -6.04 14.16 2.62
C VAL A 66 -5.40 14.58 3.94
N GLN A 67 -4.87 13.63 4.70
CA GLN A 67 -4.05 13.93 5.86
C GLN A 67 -2.71 14.44 5.33
N ASP A 68 -2.40 15.67 5.68
CA ASP A 68 -1.08 16.26 5.49
C ASP A 68 -0.03 15.31 6.05
N ALA A 69 0.96 14.96 5.25
CA ALA A 69 1.95 13.95 5.59
C ALA A 69 2.82 14.46 6.74
N PHE A 70 2.40 14.14 7.96
CA PHE A 70 3.21 14.35 9.15
C PHE A 70 4.44 13.45 9.07
N CYS A 71 5.60 13.97 9.47
CA CYS A 71 6.82 13.16 9.45
C CYS A 71 6.71 12.07 10.53
N ASP A 72 6.80 10.80 10.14
CA ASP A 72 6.65 9.63 11.02
C ASP A 72 7.59 9.70 12.26
N GLU A 73 8.68 10.46 12.16
CA GLU A 73 9.61 10.73 13.25
C GLU A 73 8.95 11.40 14.47
N GLN A 74 8.06 12.38 14.27
CA GLN A 74 7.40 13.10 15.36
C GLN A 74 6.33 12.24 16.05
N LEU A 75 5.72 11.33 15.31
CA LEU A 75 4.79 10.35 15.87
C LEU A 75 5.52 9.33 16.76
N LEU A 76 6.69 8.85 16.31
CA LEU A 76 7.51 7.89 17.05
C LEU A 76 8.10 8.49 18.33
N GLU A 77 8.43 9.77 18.36
CA GLU A 77 8.85 10.48 19.58
C GLU A 77 7.76 10.45 20.66
N ALA A 78 6.49 10.70 20.30
CA ALA A 78 5.38 10.69 21.25
C ALA A 78 5.17 9.32 21.94
N PHE A 79 5.49 8.21 21.27
CA PHE A 79 5.42 6.86 21.85
C PHE A 79 6.68 6.46 22.63
N SER A 80 7.75 7.26 22.56
CA SER A 80 9.02 6.96 23.24
C SER A 80 9.07 7.47 24.69
N ASP A 81 8.16 8.38 25.06
CA ASP A 81 8.06 8.98 26.40
C ASP A 81 7.24 8.14 27.41
N GLU A 82 6.63 7.02 26.98
CA GLU A 82 5.82 6.14 27.84
C GLU A 82 6.60 4.92 28.36
N ARG A 83 7.83 5.14 28.85
CA ARG A 83 8.65 4.12 29.50
C ARG A 83 8.72 4.31 31.02
#